data_AF-A0A820IRX3-F1
#
_entry.id   AF-A0A820IRX3-F1
#
_cell.length_a   1.000
_cell.length_b   1.000
_cell.length_c   1.000
_cell.angle_alpha   90.00
_cell.angle_beta   90.00
_cell.angle_gamma   90.00
#
_symmetry.space_group_name_H-M   'P 1'
#
loop_
_entity.id
_entity.type
_entity.pdbx_description
1 polymer ?
#
loop_
_entity_poly.entity_id
_entity_poly.type
_entity_poly.pdbx_seq_one_letter_code
_entity_poly.pdbx_strand_id
1 'polypeptide(L)' 'TSEATPEVTGFFEVTVDGKLVHSKKDGDGFPDTKDKMDKIVKAVEEAK' A
#
# COMPACT_ATOMS: atom_id res chain seq x y z
N THR A 1 -8.59 10.54 4.89
CA THR A 1 -8.83 10.92 3.49
C THR A 1 -8.05 10.00 2.60
N SER A 2 -8.70 9.32 1.67
CA SER A 2 -8.04 8.61 0.57
C SER A 2 -7.96 9.56 -0.63
N GLU A 3 -6.75 9.87 -1.09
CA GLU A 3 -6.55 10.65 -2.32
C GLU A 3 -6.45 9.70 -3.51
N ALA A 4 -7.32 9.89 -4.50
CA ALA A 4 -7.21 9.23 -5.79
C ALA A 4 -6.40 10.11 -6.74
N THR A 5 -5.46 9.54 -7.49
CA THR A 5 -4.75 10.25 -8.54
C THR A 5 -5.68 10.48 -9.74
N PRO A 6 -6.02 11.75 -10.08
CA PRO A 6 -7.06 12.05 -11.07
C PRO A 6 -6.70 11.61 -12.50
N GLU A 7 -5.42 11.44 -12.81
CA GLU A 7 -4.93 11.11 -14.15
C GLU A 7 -4.38 9.67 -14.27
N VAL A 8 -4.17 8.97 -13.16
CA VAL A 8 -3.53 7.65 -13.14
C VAL A 8 -4.50 6.62 -12.57
N THR A 9 -5.13 5.85 -13.46
CA THR A 9 -5.98 4.73 -13.07
C THR A 9 -5.13 3.50 -12.72
N GLY A 10 -5.52 2.74 -11.70
CA GLY A 10 -4.85 1.48 -11.35
C GLY A 10 -3.66 1.62 -10.42
N PHE A 11 -3.34 2.84 -9.97
CA PHE A 11 -2.30 3.12 -8.99
C PHE A 11 -2.81 2.91 -7.56
N PHE A 12 -2.03 2.24 -6.73
CA PHE A 12 -2.29 2.09 -5.30
C PHE A 12 -0.95 1.87 -4.59
N GLU A 13 -0.53 2.84 -3.80
CA GLU A 13 0.69 2.78 -3.02
C GLU A 13 0.34 3.02 -1.54
N VAL A 14 0.97 2.23 -0.66
CA VAL A 14 0.86 2.40 0.78
C VAL A 14 2.23 2.77 1.30
N THR A 15 2.31 3.88 2.01
CA THR A 15 3.53 4.36 2.65
C THR A 15 3.28 4.51 4.14
N VAL A 16 4.20 4.02 4.97
CA VAL A 16 4.15 4.13 6.43
C VAL A 16 5.49 4.74 6.88
N ASP A 17 5.47 5.82 7.64
CA ASP A 17 6.68 6.59 8.04
C ASP A 17 7.64 6.92 6.89
N GLY A 18 7.09 7.24 5.71
CA GLY A 18 7.89 7.55 4.53
C GLY A 18 8.52 6.33 3.84
N LYS A 19 8.26 5.10 4.30
CA LYS A 19 8.64 3.85 3.62
C LYS A 19 7.48 3.29 2.81
N LEU A 20 7.73 3.01 1.53
CA LEU A 20 6.78 2.32 0.66
C LEU A 20 6.65 0.85 1.10
N VAL A 21 5.46 0.44 1.52
CA VAL A 21 5.18 -0.90 2.05
C VAL A 21 4.40 -1.78 1.07
N HIS A 22 3.67 -1.16 0.16
CA HIS A 22 2.93 -1.85 -0.91
C HIS A 22 2.83 -0.95 -2.14
N SER A 23 3.12 -1.49 -3.32
CA SER A 23 2.92 -0.76 -4.59
C SER A 23 2.28 -1.66 -5.63
N LYS A 24 1.07 -1.27 -6.04
CA LYS A 24 0.40 -1.93 -7.16
C LYS A 24 1.14 -1.68 -8.49
N LYS A 25 1.89 -0.57 -8.60
CA LYS A 25 2.67 -0.24 -9.79
C LYS A 25 3.92 -1.10 -9.93
N ASP A 26 4.59 -1.40 -8.81
CA ASP A 26 5.82 -2.21 -8.78
C ASP A 26 5.53 -3.73 -8.77
N GLY A 27 4.26 -4.12 -8.88
CA GLY A 27 3.87 -5.51 -9.08
C GLY A 27 3.38 -6.25 -7.84
N ASP A 28 3.21 -5.60 -6.68
CA ASP A 28 2.53 -6.23 -5.52
C ASP A 28 1.05 -6.54 -5.84
N GLY A 29 0.50 -5.92 -6.90
CA GLY A 29 -0.88 -6.09 -7.32
C GLY A 29 -1.86 -5.48 -6.32
N PHE A 30 -3.10 -5.95 -6.32
CA PHE A 30 -4.08 -5.52 -5.32
C PHE A 30 -3.71 -6.10 -3.94
N PRO A 31 -3.93 -5.34 -2.86
CA PRO A 31 -3.93 -5.89 -1.51
C PRO A 31 -5.27 -6.59 -1.31
N ASP A 32 -5.42 -7.78 -1.87
CA ASP A 32 -6.64 -8.60 -1.75
C ASP A 32 -6.39 -9.93 -1.04
N THR A 33 -5.12 -10.31 -0.86
CA THR A 33 -4.73 -11.52 -0.15
C THR A 33 -4.31 -11.21 1.28
N LYS A 34 -4.57 -12.16 2.18
CA LYS A 34 -4.22 -12.03 3.60
C LYS A 34 -2.74 -11.69 3.82
N ASP A 35 -1.84 -12.33 3.10
CA ASP A 35 -0.39 -12.06 3.20
C ASP A 35 -0.02 -10.60 2.88
N LYS A 36 -0.68 -10.00 1.88
CA LYS A 36 -0.44 -8.60 1.48
C LYS A 36 -1.00 -7.63 2.51
N MET A 37 -2.18 -7.92 3.05
CA MET A 37 -2.73 -7.14 4.16
C MET A 37 -1.87 -7.24 5.41
N ASP A 38 -1.44 -8.44 5.77
CA ASP A 38 -0.62 -8.67 6.96
C ASP A 38 0.72 -7.92 6.85
N LYS A 39 1.31 -7.82 5.65
CA LYS A 39 2.50 -6.99 5.38
C LYS A 39 2.26 -5.50 5.69
N ILE A 40 1.12 -4.96 5.25
CA ILE A 40 0.75 -3.56 5.50
C ILE A 40 0.49 -3.33 6.99
N VAL A 41 -0.32 -4.19 7.62
CA VAL A 41 -0.68 -4.09 9.04
C VAL A 41 0.58 -4.15 9.90
N LYS A 42 1.46 -5.12 9.64
CA LYS A 42 2.72 -5.25 10.37
C LYS A 42 3.57 -3.99 10.24
N ALA A 43 3.69 -3.42 9.04
CA ALA A 43 4.44 -2.19 8.86
C ALA A 43 3.84 -0.99 9.64
N VAL A 44 2.51 -0.92 9.75
CA VAL A 44 1.81 0.08 10.59
C VAL A 44 2.03 -0.18 12.08
N GLU A 45 2.05 -1.45 12.52
CA GLU A 45 2.33 -1.81 13.91
C GLU A 45 3.79 -1.52 14.31
N GLU A 46 4.75 -1.75 13.41
CA GLU A 46 6.17 -1.42 13.63
C GLU A 46 6.47 0.08 13.59
N ALA A 47 5.60 0.87 12.97
CA ALA A 47 5.66 2.33 12.92
C ALA A 47 5.02 3.03 14.13
N LYS A 48 4.42 2.25 15.05
CA LYS A 48 3.73 2.77 16.23
C LYS A 48 4.68 3.13 17.37
#